data_AF-A0A395H6J0-F1
#
_entry.id   AF-A0A395H6J0-F1
#
_cell.length_a   1.000
_cell.length_b   1.000
_cell.length_c   1.000
_cell.angle_alpha   90.00
_cell.angle_beta   90.00
_cell.angle_gamma   90.00
#
_symmetry.space_group_name_H-M   'P 1'
#
loop_
_entity.id
_entity.type
_entity.pdbx_description
1 polymer ?
#
loop_
_entity_poly.entity_id
_entity_poly.type
_entity_poly.pdbx_seq_one_letter_code
_entity_poly.pdbx_strand_id
1 'polypeptide(L)'
;MHLLSLLALATPALSAICYTEPFSSGKNCASLLSIKNFYSVQYCNYRWNILYGDWDHFTSDNVSSVVRASVGKTGTFDSMEDCLDGFRDVVETCHGEFLGGVLVGEGEVSLDVRFCDF
;
A
#
# COMPACT_ATOMS: atom_id res chain seq x y z
N MET A 1 5.86 -21.00 -42.69
CA MET A 1 5.72 -19.92 -41.69
C MET A 1 5.46 -20.57 -40.35
N HIS A 2 6.44 -20.56 -39.44
CA HIS A 2 6.27 -21.04 -38.08
C HIS A 2 5.65 -19.92 -37.24
N LEU A 3 4.41 -20.08 -36.79
CA LEU A 3 3.83 -19.22 -35.74
C LEU A 3 4.51 -19.58 -34.42
N LEU A 4 5.36 -18.70 -33.90
CA LEU A 4 5.77 -18.77 -32.49
C LEU A 4 4.58 -18.30 -31.65
N SER A 5 3.95 -19.24 -30.94
CA SER A 5 3.00 -18.93 -29.87
C SER A 5 3.76 -18.32 -28.68
N LEU A 6 3.62 -17.01 -28.49
CA LEU A 6 3.99 -16.31 -27.25
C LEU A 6 3.00 -16.73 -26.17
N LEU A 7 3.37 -17.71 -25.34
CA LEU A 7 2.77 -17.92 -24.04
C LEU A 7 3.16 -16.74 -23.15
N ALA A 8 2.32 -15.73 -23.07
CA ALA A 8 2.40 -14.75 -22.00
C ALA A 8 2.16 -15.49 -20.68
N LEU A 9 3.20 -15.62 -19.86
CA LEU A 9 3.02 -16.03 -18.47
C LEU A 9 2.18 -14.96 -17.80
N ALA A 10 0.91 -15.26 -17.55
CA ALA A 10 0.11 -14.49 -16.62
C ALA A 10 0.67 -14.78 -15.23
N THR A 11 1.56 -13.92 -14.74
CA THR A 11 1.87 -13.88 -13.31
C THR A 11 0.56 -13.62 -12.57
N PRO A 12 0.23 -14.38 -11.51
CA PRO A 12 -0.92 -14.05 -10.69
C PRO A 12 -0.72 -12.61 -10.21
N ALA A 13 -1.59 -11.70 -10.64
CA ALA A 13 -1.62 -10.37 -10.09
C ALA A 13 -1.95 -10.53 -8.61
N LEU A 14 -1.04 -10.15 -7.74
CA LEU A 14 -1.28 -10.05 -6.31
C LEU A 14 -2.45 -9.07 -6.14
N SER A 15 -3.63 -9.60 -5.86
CA SER A 15 -4.81 -8.75 -5.70
C SER A 15 -4.79 -8.21 -4.30
N ALA A 16 -4.64 -6.89 -4.18
CA ALA A 16 -4.98 -6.21 -2.94
C ALA A 16 -6.43 -6.53 -2.54
N ILE A 17 -6.64 -6.67 -1.24
CA ILE A 17 -7.95 -6.91 -0.62
C ILE A 17 -8.31 -5.62 0.11
N CYS A 18 -9.37 -4.95 -0.34
CA CYS A 18 -9.84 -3.75 0.33
C CYS A 18 -10.54 -4.09 1.64
N TYR A 19 -10.43 -3.19 2.61
CA TYR A 19 -11.17 -3.32 3.85
C TYR A 19 -12.67 -3.23 3.63
N THR A 20 -13.46 -3.85 4.51
CA THR A 20 -14.92 -3.85 4.41
C THR A 20 -15.54 -2.50 4.79
N GLU A 21 -14.78 -1.63 5.46
CA GLU A 21 -15.21 -0.29 5.84
C GLU A 21 -15.15 0.65 4.63
N PRO A 22 -16.31 1.14 4.15
CA PRO A 22 -16.34 2.06 3.02
C PRO A 22 -15.87 3.45 3.45
N PHE A 23 -15.40 4.22 2.47
CA PHE A 23 -15.15 5.64 2.66
C PHE A 23 -16.42 6.37 3.14
N SER A 24 -16.28 7.21 4.16
CA SER A 24 -17.38 8.01 4.69
C SER A 24 -16.98 9.47 4.87
N SER A 25 -17.92 10.37 4.59
CA SER A 25 -17.72 11.80 4.80
C SER A 25 -17.51 12.09 6.29
N GLY A 26 -16.40 12.74 6.65
CA GLY A 26 -16.07 13.13 8.02
C GLY A 26 -14.86 12.40 8.63
N LYS A 27 -14.35 11.34 7.99
CA LYS A 27 -13.06 10.73 8.33
C LYS A 27 -11.90 11.58 7.83
N ASN A 28 -10.80 11.63 8.59
CA ASN A 28 -9.60 12.38 8.19
C ASN A 28 -8.71 11.50 7.31
N CYS A 29 -9.06 11.44 6.03
CA CYS A 29 -8.32 10.65 5.06
C CYS A 29 -7.19 11.45 4.41
N ALA A 30 -6.07 10.78 4.15
CA ALA A 30 -4.99 11.34 3.36
C ALA A 30 -5.42 11.44 1.89
N SER A 31 -4.96 12.49 1.19
CA SER A 31 -5.18 12.58 -0.25
C SER A 31 -4.36 11.52 -0.99
N LEU A 32 -4.79 11.11 -2.18
CA LEU A 32 -4.04 10.19 -3.04
C LEU A 32 -2.58 10.63 -3.25
N LEU A 33 -2.33 11.93 -3.43
CA LEU A 33 -0.98 12.48 -3.57
C LEU A 33 -0.16 12.34 -2.28
N SER A 34 -0.77 12.61 -1.13
CA SER A 34 -0.11 12.47 0.18
C SER A 34 0.26 11.02 0.46
N ILE A 35 -0.65 10.08 0.15
CA ILE A 35 -0.47 8.63 0.25
C ILE A 35 0.71 8.19 -0.63
N LYS A 36 0.71 8.57 -1.91
CA LYS A 36 1.81 8.27 -2.84
C LYS A 36 3.14 8.81 -2.33
N ASN A 37 3.20 10.06 -1.88
CA ASN A 37 4.44 10.65 -1.36
C ASN A 37 4.94 9.94 -0.09
N PHE A 38 4.05 9.60 0.83
CA PHE A 38 4.43 8.92 2.07
C PHE A 38 5.06 7.56 1.80
N TYR A 39 4.41 6.72 0.97
CA TYR A 39 4.93 5.38 0.73
C TYR A 39 6.14 5.34 -0.21
N SER A 40 6.20 6.25 -1.19
CA SER A 40 7.33 6.29 -2.14
C SER A 40 8.57 6.98 -1.60
N VAL A 41 8.43 8.05 -0.82
CA VAL A 41 9.58 8.85 -0.35
C VAL A 41 10.00 8.46 1.06
N GLN A 42 9.07 8.07 1.93
CA GLN A 42 9.37 7.76 3.33
C GLN A 42 9.40 6.24 3.56
N TYR A 43 8.28 5.55 3.38
CA TYR A 43 8.18 4.16 3.83
C TYR A 43 9.10 3.22 3.04
N CYS A 44 8.91 3.09 1.72
CA CYS A 44 9.67 2.13 0.94
C CYS A 44 11.17 2.47 0.87
N ASN A 45 11.57 3.75 0.91
CA ASN A 45 12.99 4.11 0.95
C ASN A 45 13.72 3.60 2.19
N TYR A 46 13.04 3.49 3.34
CA TYR A 46 13.68 3.18 4.62
C TYR A 46 13.28 1.83 5.22
N ARG A 47 12.13 1.25 4.82
CA ARG A 47 11.51 0.13 5.55
C ARG A 47 11.40 -1.17 4.76
N TRP A 48 11.59 -1.15 3.44
CA TRP A 48 11.30 -2.31 2.57
C TRP A 48 11.94 -3.62 3.09
N ASN A 49 13.21 -3.58 3.49
CA ASN A 49 14.00 -4.71 3.98
C ASN A 49 14.15 -4.81 5.51
N ILE A 50 13.35 -4.08 6.29
CA ILE A 50 13.47 -4.06 7.76
C ILE A 50 12.20 -4.62 8.40
N LEU A 51 12.35 -5.56 9.33
CA LEU A 51 11.30 -6.15 10.17
C LEU A 51 11.09 -5.37 11.48
N TYR A 52 10.98 -4.04 11.40
CA TYR A 52 10.73 -3.24 12.60
C TYR A 52 9.20 -3.08 12.78
N GLY A 53 8.63 -3.74 13.80
CA GLY A 53 7.28 -3.44 14.26
C GLY A 53 7.20 -1.98 14.75
N ASP A 54 6.14 -1.22 14.54
CA ASP A 54 4.83 -1.54 14.00
C ASP A 54 4.31 -0.22 13.43
N TRP A 55 3.86 -0.24 12.18
CA TRP A 55 3.08 0.82 11.56
C TRP A 55 3.75 2.20 11.52
N ASP A 56 4.21 2.65 10.35
CA ASP A 56 4.53 4.07 10.19
C ASP A 56 3.23 4.85 9.97
N HIS A 57 3.15 6.01 10.60
CA HIS A 57 1.97 6.87 10.57
C HIS A 57 2.29 8.15 9.82
N PHE A 58 1.40 8.54 8.91
CA PHE A 58 1.48 9.81 8.22
C PHE A 58 0.69 10.86 8.98
N THR A 59 1.39 11.90 9.46
CA THR A 59 0.77 13.15 9.94
C THR A 59 1.06 14.23 8.91
N SER A 60 0.07 15.04 8.55
CA SER A 60 0.28 16.12 7.55
C SER A 60 0.81 17.38 8.22
N ASP A 61 1.70 18.09 7.51
CA ASP A 61 2.37 19.30 7.97
C ASP A 61 1.45 20.52 8.19
N ASN A 62 0.23 20.54 7.64
CA ASN A 62 -0.70 21.66 7.83
C ASN A 62 -1.78 21.37 8.89
N VAL A 63 -1.57 22.08 10.02
CA VAL A 63 -2.44 22.45 11.14
C VAL A 63 -3.19 21.33 11.87
N SER A 64 -2.70 21.06 13.09
CA SER A 64 -3.08 19.99 14.04
C SER A 64 -2.72 18.59 13.54
N SER A 65 -1.78 17.95 14.23
CA SER A 65 -1.18 16.65 13.96
C SER A 65 -2.19 15.50 14.05
N VAL A 66 -3.08 15.43 13.06
CA VAL A 66 -4.02 14.34 12.85
C VAL A 66 -3.32 13.30 11.99
N VAL A 67 -3.21 12.07 12.48
CA VAL A 67 -2.77 10.92 11.68
C VAL A 67 -3.81 10.73 10.58
N ARG A 68 -3.39 10.74 9.31
CA ARG A 68 -4.32 10.61 8.17
C ARG A 68 -4.18 9.29 7.44
N ALA A 69 -3.10 8.55 7.66
CA ALA A 69 -2.85 7.25 7.06
C ALA A 69 -1.82 6.49 7.90
N SER A 70 -1.84 5.17 7.82
CA SER A 70 -0.81 4.32 8.43
C SER A 70 -0.49 3.15 7.52
N VAL A 71 0.70 2.58 7.70
CA VAL A 71 1.11 1.36 7.00
C VAL A 71 1.96 0.46 7.86
N GLY A 72 1.59 -0.82 7.92
CA GLY A 72 2.39 -1.88 8.49
C GLY A 72 2.75 -2.93 7.44
N LYS A 73 3.78 -3.74 7.73
CA LYS A 73 4.00 -4.98 7.00
C LYS A 73 4.45 -6.12 7.90
N THR A 74 4.06 -7.34 7.54
CA THR A 74 4.77 -8.55 7.95
C THR A 74 5.87 -8.83 6.91
N GLY A 75 6.99 -9.45 7.29
CA GLY A 75 8.03 -9.80 6.32
C GLY A 75 8.82 -8.61 5.75
N THR A 76 9.75 -8.92 4.84
CA THR A 76 10.54 -7.95 4.07
C THR A 76 10.30 -8.15 2.59
N PHE A 77 10.20 -7.04 1.84
CA PHE A 77 10.22 -7.11 0.39
C PHE A 77 11.60 -7.50 -0.12
N ASP A 78 11.66 -8.13 -1.30
CA ASP A 78 12.92 -8.50 -1.95
C ASP A 78 13.65 -7.28 -2.52
N SER A 79 12.90 -6.21 -2.84
CA SER A 79 13.44 -4.94 -3.27
C SER A 79 12.57 -3.75 -2.83
N MET A 80 13.14 -2.55 -2.96
CA MET A 80 12.37 -1.31 -2.82
C MET A 80 11.27 -1.20 -3.89
N GLU A 81 11.51 -1.70 -5.10
CA GLU A 81 10.55 -1.67 -6.20
C GLU A 81 9.33 -2.55 -5.89
N ASP A 82 9.54 -3.74 -5.33
CA ASP A 82 8.44 -4.63 -4.91
C ASP A 82 7.58 -3.99 -3.80
N CYS A 83 8.21 -3.22 -2.91
CA CYS A 83 7.49 -2.42 -1.92
C CYS A 83 6.59 -1.37 -2.60
N LEU A 84 7.14 -0.61 -3.55
CA LEU A 84 6.40 0.43 -4.28
C LEU A 84 5.25 -0.15 -5.10
N ASP A 85 5.49 -1.26 -5.77
CA ASP A 85 4.49 -1.97 -6.56
C ASP A 85 3.39 -2.52 -5.66
N GLY A 86 3.73 -3.08 -4.50
CA GLY A 86 2.72 -3.51 -3.53
C GLY A 86 1.83 -2.37 -3.02
N PHE A 87 2.39 -1.19 -2.80
CA PHE A 87 1.58 0.00 -2.48
C PHE A 87 0.71 0.44 -3.65
N ARG A 88 1.24 0.44 -4.87
CA ARG A 88 0.49 0.79 -6.07
C ARG A 88 -0.75 -0.11 -6.17
N ASP A 89 -0.59 -1.41 -5.99
CA ASP A 89 -1.67 -2.38 -6.10
C ASP A 89 -2.78 -2.11 -5.06
N VAL A 90 -2.42 -1.83 -3.79
CA VAL A 90 -3.41 -1.48 -2.76
C VAL A 90 -4.08 -0.14 -3.03
N VAL A 91 -3.31 0.88 -3.41
CA VAL A 91 -3.83 2.24 -3.63
C VAL A 91 -4.75 2.30 -4.85
N GLU A 92 -4.34 1.73 -5.99
CA GLU A 92 -5.15 1.74 -7.21
C GLU A 92 -6.43 0.91 -7.07
N THR A 93 -6.40 -0.14 -6.25
CA THR A 93 -7.57 -1.01 -6.03
C THR A 93 -8.55 -0.44 -5.01
N CYS A 94 -8.07 0.18 -3.92
CA CYS A 94 -8.93 0.47 -2.76
C CYS A 94 -9.19 1.95 -2.49
N HIS A 95 -8.34 2.85 -2.99
CA HIS A 95 -8.44 4.26 -2.62
C HIS A 95 -9.68 4.93 -3.25
N GLY A 96 -10.41 5.69 -2.45
CA GLY A 96 -11.59 6.45 -2.88
C GLY A 96 -12.92 5.72 -2.65
N GLU A 97 -12.87 4.40 -2.46
CA GLU A 97 -14.04 3.58 -2.12
C GLU A 97 -13.97 3.00 -0.70
N PHE A 98 -12.76 2.69 -0.23
CA PHE A 98 -12.52 2.04 1.07
C PHE A 98 -11.53 2.83 1.92
N LEU A 99 -11.50 2.55 3.22
CA LEU A 99 -10.58 3.19 4.17
C LEU A 99 -9.14 2.65 4.08
N GLY A 100 -8.89 1.62 3.27
CA GLY A 100 -7.60 0.96 3.18
C GLY A 100 -7.70 -0.40 2.51
N GLY A 101 -6.61 -1.15 2.56
CA GLY A 101 -6.53 -2.51 2.08
C GLY A 101 -5.26 -3.22 2.51
N VAL A 102 -5.20 -4.50 2.21
CA VAL A 102 -4.06 -5.36 2.48
C VAL A 102 -3.61 -6.05 1.20
N LEU A 103 -2.32 -6.05 0.93
CA LEU A 103 -1.71 -6.93 -0.05
C LEU A 103 -1.15 -8.14 0.68
N VAL A 104 -1.50 -9.34 0.25
CA VAL A 104 -0.90 -10.58 0.75
C VAL A 104 -0.01 -11.12 -0.37
N GLY A 105 1.31 -10.92 -0.24
CA GLY A 105 2.35 -11.36 -1.17
C GLY A 105 2.49 -12.88 -1.29
N GLU A 106 3.15 -13.35 -2.34
CA GLU A 106 3.75 -14.69 -2.31
C GLU A 106 4.96 -14.64 -1.34
N GLY A 107 4.90 -15.36 -0.22
CA GLY A 107 5.90 -15.34 0.84
C GLY A 107 5.34 -14.94 2.21
N GLU A 108 6.17 -14.39 3.10
CA GLU A 108 5.78 -13.94 4.46
C GLU A 108 5.37 -12.45 4.51
N VAL A 109 5.27 -11.78 3.35
CA VAL A 109 4.96 -10.35 3.26
C VAL A 109 3.47 -10.08 3.17
N SER A 110 2.94 -9.38 4.16
CA SER A 110 1.61 -8.77 4.13
C SER A 110 1.80 -7.28 4.28
N LEU A 111 1.31 -6.47 3.34
CA LEU A 111 1.36 -5.01 3.41
C LEU A 111 -0.03 -4.49 3.75
N ASP A 112 -0.16 -3.88 4.92
CA ASP A 112 -1.41 -3.31 5.38
C ASP A 112 -1.38 -1.79 5.27
N VAL A 113 -2.34 -1.20 4.54
CA VAL A 113 -2.37 0.22 4.23
C VAL A 113 -3.72 0.81 4.64
N ARG A 114 -3.69 1.81 5.54
CA ARG A 114 -4.85 2.62 5.95
C ARG A 114 -4.74 4.02 5.36
N PHE A 115 -5.79 4.46 4.67
CA PHE A 115 -5.88 5.77 4.05
C PHE A 115 -6.50 6.84 4.95
N CYS A 116 -7.03 6.46 6.11
CA CYS A 116 -7.77 7.34 7.03
C CYS A 116 -7.39 7.08 8.49
N ASP A 117 -7.79 8.01 9.37
CA ASP A 117 -7.73 7.84 10.82
C ASP A 117 -8.63 6.70 11.33
N PHE A 118 -8.15 6.00 12.36
CA PHE A 118 -8.89 4.99 13.11
C PHE A 118 -9.92 5.64 14.03
#